data_AF-A0A955CNT8-F1
#
_entry.id   AF-A0A955CNT8-F1
#
_cell.length_a   1.000
_cell.length_b   1.000
_cell.length_c   1.000
_cell.angle_alpha   90.00
_cell.angle_beta   90.00
_cell.angle_gamma   90.00
#
_symmetry.space_group_name_H-M   'P 1'
#
loop_
_entity.id
_entity.type
_entity.pdbx_description
1 polymer ?
#
loop_
_entity_poly.entity_id
_entity_poly.type
_entity_poly.pdbx_seq_one_letter_code
_entity_poly.pdbx_strand_id
1 'polypeptide(L)'
;MIAARQSLPDTRDSVTHKFSIGGHEGYLTVGLYSDGSPGEIFIKISKEGSALSGMCQAFCRAFSLSIQLGLSVNEAVVRFKGMRFEPHGMTSNPDIPAADSIVDYVARYLELHFANKPTLADSPLRRA
;
A
#
# COMPACT_ATOMS: atom_id res chain seq x y z
N MET A 1 -23.30 6.07 -10.12
CA MET A 1 -23.51 5.18 -8.98
C MET A 1 -22.34 5.33 -8.02
N ILE A 2 -22.58 5.48 -6.72
CA ILE A 2 -21.51 5.48 -5.71
C ILE A 2 -21.01 4.04 -5.62
N ALA A 3 -19.71 3.81 -5.85
CA ALA A 3 -19.14 2.47 -5.76
C ALA A 3 -19.42 1.87 -4.38
N ALA A 4 -20.06 0.70 -4.32
CA ALA A 4 -20.29 0.01 -3.05
C ALA A 4 -18.93 -0.38 -2.45
N ARG A 5 -18.68 0.10 -1.22
CA ARG A 5 -17.47 -0.24 -0.46
C ARG A 5 -17.50 -1.72 -0.13
N GLN A 6 -16.46 -2.43 -0.52
CA GLN A 6 -16.27 -3.82 -0.12
C GLN A 6 -15.41 -3.87 1.14
N SER A 7 -16.07 -4.01 2.28
CA SER A 7 -15.40 -4.17 3.56
C SER A 7 -14.65 -5.49 3.64
N LEU A 8 -13.53 -5.49 4.35
CA LEU A 8 -12.79 -6.72 4.65
C LEU A 8 -13.46 -7.44 5.84
N PRO A 9 -13.36 -8.78 5.92
CA PRO A 9 -13.90 -9.56 7.05
C PRO A 9 -13.19 -9.22 8.37
N ASP A 10 -13.87 -9.37 9.51
CA ASP A 10 -13.31 -9.01 10.83
C ASP A 10 -11.99 -9.74 11.14
N THR A 11 -11.87 -10.98 10.68
CA THR A 11 -10.63 -11.76 10.70
C THR A 11 -10.13 -11.96 9.27
N ARG A 12 -8.87 -11.65 9.03
CA ARG A 12 -8.26 -11.66 7.70
C ARG A 12 -6.77 -11.93 7.78
N ASP A 13 -6.20 -12.43 6.70
CA ASP A 13 -4.76 -12.57 6.57
C ASP A 13 -4.10 -11.20 6.32
N SER A 14 -2.87 -11.05 6.78
CA SER A 14 -2.06 -9.88 6.50
C SER A 14 -0.60 -10.25 6.27
N VAL A 15 0.07 -9.46 5.44
CA VAL A 15 1.51 -9.55 5.21
C VAL A 15 2.16 -8.34 5.86
N THR A 16 3.11 -8.56 6.75
CA THR A 16 3.90 -7.48 7.36
C THR A 16 5.35 -7.57 6.92
N HIS A 17 5.88 -6.45 6.43
CA HIS A 17 7.23 -6.32 5.94
C HIS A 17 7.95 -5.19 6.66
N LYS A 18 9.12 -5.48 7.23
CA LYS A 18 10.01 -4.46 7.77
C LYS A 18 10.81 -3.84 6.63
N PHE A 19 10.87 -2.52 6.59
CA PHE A 19 11.69 -1.79 5.62
C PHE A 19 12.52 -0.71 6.32
N SER A 20 13.55 -0.25 5.64
CA SER A 20 14.25 0.99 5.95
C SER A 20 14.40 1.79 4.66
N ILE A 21 14.26 3.10 4.70
CA ILE A 21 14.51 4.02 3.57
C ILE A 21 15.36 5.16 4.10
N GLY A 22 16.56 5.35 3.55
CA GLY A 22 17.45 6.44 3.97
C GLY A 22 17.81 6.40 5.47
N GLY A 23 17.82 5.20 6.08
CA GLY A 23 18.06 5.02 7.52
C GLY A 23 16.80 5.14 8.39
N HIS A 24 15.64 5.50 7.83
CA HIS A 24 14.36 5.53 8.53
C HIS A 24 13.70 4.16 8.50
N GLU A 25 13.57 3.50 9.64
CA GLU A 25 12.95 2.17 9.74
C GLU A 25 11.43 2.24 9.86
N GLY A 26 10.73 1.33 9.20
CA GLY A 26 9.29 1.21 9.30
C GLY A 26 8.78 -0.20 9.03
N TYR A 27 7.48 -0.36 9.23
CA TYR A 27 6.72 -1.57 8.93
C TYR A 27 5.59 -1.23 7.98
N LEU A 28 5.50 -2.00 6.90
CA LEU A 28 4.36 -2.01 5.99
C LEU A 28 3.53 -3.25 6.29
N THR A 29 2.25 -3.06 6.61
CA THR A 29 1.30 -4.15 6.78
C THR A 29 0.23 -4.05 5.70
N VAL A 30 0.00 -5.13 4.97
CA VAL A 30 -1.02 -5.24 3.92
C VAL A 30 -2.06 -6.25 4.38
N GLY A 31 -3.29 -5.80 4.63
CA GLY A 31 -4.43 -6.68 4.92
C GLY A 31 -5.03 -7.21 3.62
N LEU A 32 -5.37 -8.49 3.59
CA LEU A 32 -5.80 -9.19 2.39
C LEU A 32 -7.30 -9.53 2.42
N TYR A 33 -7.91 -9.56 1.25
CA TYR A 33 -9.16 -10.26 1.02
C TYR A 33 -8.93 -11.78 0.96
N SER A 34 -10.01 -12.57 0.99
CA SER A 34 -9.96 -14.03 0.93
C SER A 34 -9.38 -14.59 -0.37
N ASP A 35 -9.35 -13.80 -1.44
CA ASP A 35 -8.71 -14.14 -2.72
C ASP A 35 -7.21 -13.79 -2.75
N GLY A 36 -6.68 -13.26 -1.64
CA GLY A 36 -5.29 -12.86 -1.48
C GLY A 36 -4.95 -11.51 -2.11
N SER A 37 -5.95 -10.77 -2.62
CA SER A 37 -5.79 -9.40 -3.10
C SER A 37 -5.66 -8.41 -1.93
N PRO A 38 -4.91 -7.31 -2.08
CA PRO A 38 -4.77 -6.32 -1.01
C PRO A 38 -6.08 -5.56 -0.82
N GLY A 39 -6.46 -5.29 0.42
CA GLY A 39 -7.66 -4.53 0.78
C GLY A 39 -7.43 -3.38 1.73
N GLU A 40 -6.32 -3.37 2.45
CA GLU A 40 -5.89 -2.24 3.27
C GLU A 40 -4.37 -2.23 3.42
N ILE A 41 -3.84 -1.03 3.66
CA ILE A 41 -2.42 -0.82 3.95
C ILE A 41 -2.28 -0.05 5.24
N PHE A 42 -1.24 -0.36 5.99
CA PHE A 42 -0.81 0.38 7.17
C PHE A 42 0.69 0.57 7.13
N ILE A 43 1.13 1.75 7.54
CA ILE A 43 2.54 2.10 7.66
C ILE A 43 2.78 2.61 9.06
N LYS A 44 3.79 2.03 9.71
CA LYS A 44 4.31 2.51 10.99
C LYS A 44 5.79 2.81 10.83
N ILE A 45 6.16 4.07 10.98
CA ILE A 45 7.57 4.49 10.95
C ILE A 45 8.07 4.61 12.38
N SER A 46 9.29 4.17 12.61
CA SER A 46 9.97 4.25 13.91
C SER A 46 10.67 5.59 14.05
N LYS A 47 10.55 6.20 15.23
CA LYS A 47 11.30 7.40 15.63
C LYS A 47 11.08 8.67 14.77
N GLU A 48 10.00 8.71 14.00
CA GLU A 48 9.61 9.90 13.24
C GLU A 48 8.73 10.87 14.03
N GLY A 49 8.80 12.14 13.65
CA GLY A 49 7.92 13.18 14.18
C GLY A 49 6.43 12.87 13.96
N SER A 50 5.58 13.46 14.80
CA SER A 50 4.13 13.25 14.76
C SER A 50 3.49 13.68 13.44
N ALA A 51 4.06 14.69 12.76
CA ALA A 51 3.58 15.16 11.47
C ALA A 51 3.71 14.08 10.36
N LEU A 52 4.90 13.51 10.19
CA LEU A 52 5.13 12.47 9.17
C LEU A 52 4.34 11.20 9.49
N SER A 53 4.34 10.77 10.75
CA SER A 53 3.55 9.63 11.21
C SER A 53 2.05 9.83 10.96
N GLY A 54 1.54 11.04 11.24
CA GLY A 54 0.15 11.41 10.98
C GLY A 54 -0.21 11.42 9.49
N MET A 55 0.65 11.99 8.64
CA MET A 55 0.46 11.97 7.19
C MET A 55 0.47 10.55 6.63
N CYS A 56 1.38 9.68 7.10
CA CYS A 56 1.41 8.28 6.67
C CYS A 56 0.13 7.53 7.06
N GLN A 57 -0.37 7.75 8.27
CA GLN A 57 -1.65 7.16 8.69
C GLN A 57 -2.84 7.70 7.89
N ALA A 58 -2.84 8.99 7.55
CA ALA A 58 -3.87 9.60 6.72
C ALA A 58 -3.84 9.02 5.30
N PHE A 59 -2.64 8.92 4.70
CA PHE A 59 -2.43 8.27 3.41
C PHE A 59 -2.90 6.82 3.41
N CYS A 60 -2.48 6.03 4.41
CA CYS A 60 -2.87 4.63 4.54
C CYS A 60 -4.39 4.44 4.59
N ARG A 61 -5.09 5.30 5.35
CA ARG A 61 -6.55 5.28 5.42
C ARG A 61 -7.19 5.64 4.09
N ALA A 62 -6.73 6.71 3.45
CA ALA A 62 -7.26 7.15 2.15
C ALA A 62 -7.02 6.10 1.04
N PHE A 63 -5.85 5.49 1.02
CA PHE A 63 -5.49 4.46 0.06
C PHE A 63 -6.27 3.16 0.28
N SER A 64 -6.42 2.72 1.54
CA SER A 64 -7.25 1.57 1.89
C SER A 64 -8.71 1.78 1.47
N LEU A 65 -9.27 2.98 1.69
CA LEU A 65 -10.60 3.32 1.20
C LEU A 65 -10.68 3.27 -0.33
N SER A 66 -9.65 3.77 -1.01
CA SER A 66 -9.60 3.78 -2.47
C SER A 66 -9.59 2.35 -3.03
N ILE A 67 -8.81 1.44 -2.45
CA ILE A 67 -8.80 0.01 -2.82
C ILE A 67 -10.18 -0.61 -2.58
N GLN A 68 -10.79 -0.38 -1.41
CA GLN A 68 -12.11 -0.89 -1.06
C GLN A 68 -13.23 -0.33 -1.96
N LEU A 69 -12.98 0.82 -2.60
CA LEU A 69 -13.85 1.44 -3.60
C LEU A 69 -13.50 1.03 -5.04
N GLY A 70 -12.45 0.23 -5.25
CA GLY A 70 -12.11 -0.42 -6.51
C GLY A 70 -10.88 0.13 -7.23
N LEU A 71 -10.02 0.90 -6.57
CA LEU A 71 -8.69 1.22 -7.12
C LEU A 71 -7.89 -0.08 -7.22
N SER A 72 -7.49 -0.45 -8.44
CA SER A 72 -6.64 -1.62 -8.66
C SER A 72 -5.19 -1.34 -8.25
N VAL A 73 -4.42 -2.39 -7.93
CA VAL A 73 -2.99 -2.28 -7.62
C VAL A 73 -2.24 -1.65 -8.78
N ASN A 74 -2.52 -2.07 -10.02
CA ASN A 74 -1.84 -1.56 -11.20
C ASN A 74 -2.09 -0.04 -11.40
N GLU A 75 -3.33 0.41 -11.21
CA GLU A 75 -3.66 1.85 -11.28
C GLU A 75 -3.03 2.67 -10.15
N ALA A 76 -2.92 2.09 -8.95
CA ALA A 76 -2.22 2.70 -7.84
C ALA A 76 -0.73 2.85 -8.16
N VAL A 77 -0.08 1.78 -8.63
CA VAL A 77 1.34 1.77 -8.98
C VAL A 77 1.66 2.87 -9.99
N VAL A 78 0.85 3.01 -11.05
CA VAL A 78 1.03 4.06 -12.07
C VAL A 78 0.99 5.47 -11.47
N ARG A 79 0.19 5.69 -10.42
CA ARG A 79 0.00 7.03 -9.82
C ARG A 79 1.00 7.36 -8.73
N PHE A 80 1.46 6.36 -7.97
CA PHE A 80 2.25 6.58 -6.76
C PHE A 80 3.73 6.25 -6.93
N LYS A 81 4.09 5.37 -7.88
CA LYS A 81 5.49 5.07 -8.19
C LYS A 81 6.18 6.31 -8.75
N GLY A 82 7.35 6.64 -8.21
CA GLY A 82 8.14 7.83 -8.57
C GLY A 82 7.73 9.11 -7.85
N MET A 83 6.79 9.08 -6.92
CA MET A 83 6.53 10.24 -6.06
C MET A 83 7.74 10.53 -5.16
N ARG A 84 8.17 11.80 -5.14
CA ARG A 84 9.42 12.25 -4.49
C ARG A 84 9.13 13.13 -3.29
N PHE A 85 9.55 12.68 -2.10
CA PHE A 85 9.56 13.44 -0.86
C PHE A 85 10.26 12.65 0.25
N GLU A 86 10.65 13.32 1.34
CA GLU A 86 11.33 12.69 2.46
C GLU A 86 10.43 11.76 3.29
N PRO A 87 10.94 10.62 3.80
CA PRO A 87 12.30 10.11 3.61
C PRO A 87 12.48 9.38 2.28
N HIS A 88 13.66 9.53 1.68
CA HIS A 88 14.06 8.88 0.44
C HIS A 88 15.48 8.30 0.52
N GLY A 89 15.85 7.47 -0.44
CA GLY A 89 17.19 6.89 -0.56
C GLY A 89 17.21 5.37 -0.54
N MET A 90 18.33 4.82 -0.06
CA MET A 90 18.64 3.39 -0.14
C MET A 90 17.77 2.62 0.85
N THR A 91 17.35 1.42 0.45
CA THR A 91 16.47 0.61 1.27
C THR A 91 17.15 -0.66 1.77
N SER A 92 16.54 -1.29 2.78
CA SER A 92 16.95 -2.60 3.27
C SER A 92 16.43 -3.77 2.42
N ASN A 93 15.61 -3.50 1.40
CA ASN A 93 15.00 -4.51 0.55
C ASN A 93 15.83 -4.69 -0.74
N PRO A 94 16.45 -5.87 -0.98
CA PRO A 94 17.24 -6.13 -2.18
C PRO A 94 16.44 -5.96 -3.48
N ASP A 95 15.14 -6.23 -3.47
CA ASP A 95 14.27 -6.12 -4.65
C ASP A 95 13.87 -4.66 -4.95
N ILE A 96 14.05 -3.76 -3.97
CA ILE A 96 13.79 -2.32 -4.10
C ILE A 96 15.01 -1.56 -3.56
N PRO A 97 16.15 -1.52 -4.28
CA PRO A 97 17.41 -1.01 -3.71
C PRO A 97 17.36 0.45 -3.26
N ALA A 98 16.53 1.27 -3.91
CA ALA A 98 16.29 2.66 -3.57
C ALA A 98 14.82 3.04 -3.79
N ALA A 99 14.35 4.02 -3.02
CA ALA A 99 13.01 4.59 -3.15
C ALA A 99 13.06 6.12 -3.10
N ASP A 100 12.20 6.75 -3.90
CA ASP A 100 12.07 8.20 -4.00
C ASP A 100 11.21 8.80 -2.87
N SER A 101 10.48 7.95 -2.14
CA SER A 101 9.73 8.25 -0.93
C SER A 101 9.19 6.97 -0.29
N ILE A 102 8.55 7.08 0.88
CA ILE A 102 7.76 5.97 1.48
C ILE A 102 6.62 5.53 0.55
N VAL A 103 5.95 6.47 -0.11
CA VAL A 103 4.82 6.15 -1.00
C VAL A 103 5.30 5.45 -2.27
N ASP A 104 6.43 5.87 -2.84
CA ASP A 104 7.09 5.17 -3.94
C ASP A 104 7.49 3.74 -3.54
N TYR A 105 8.08 3.57 -2.35
CA TYR A 105 8.43 2.25 -1.84
C TYR A 105 7.21 1.33 -1.70
N VAL A 106 6.11 1.84 -1.14
CA VAL A 106 4.87 1.07 -0.99
C VAL A 106 4.29 0.69 -2.36
N ALA A 107 4.29 1.61 -3.33
CA ALA A 107 3.84 1.32 -4.69
C ALA A 107 4.67 0.21 -5.34
N ARG A 108 6.00 0.29 -5.26
CA ARG A 108 6.91 -0.75 -5.78
C ARG A 108 6.74 -2.08 -5.08
N TYR A 109 6.56 -2.07 -3.76
CA TYR A 109 6.30 -3.30 -2.99
C TYR A 109 4.96 -3.94 -3.41
N LEU A 110 3.92 -3.12 -3.60
CA LEU A 110 2.64 -3.62 -4.08
C LEU A 110 2.74 -4.17 -5.51
N GLU A 111 3.51 -3.52 -6.38
CA GLU A 111 3.78 -4.00 -7.74
C GLU A 111 4.43 -5.40 -7.70
N LEU A 112 5.52 -5.56 -6.94
CA LEU A 112 6.26 -6.81 -6.86
C LEU A 112 5.45 -7.98 -6.29
N HIS A 113 4.61 -7.72 -5.28
CA HIS A 113 3.92 -8.79 -4.55
C HIS A 113 2.45 -9.01 -4.96
N PHE A 114 1.81 -8.03 -5.61
CA PHE A 114 0.36 -8.05 -5.83
C PHE A 114 -0.08 -7.65 -7.25
N ALA A 115 0.79 -7.18 -8.16
CA ALA A 115 0.38 -6.77 -9.51
C ALA A 115 -0.27 -7.90 -10.34
N ASN A 116 0.12 -9.16 -10.09
CA ASN A 116 -0.40 -10.34 -10.79
C ASN A 116 -1.60 -11.00 -10.09
N LYS A 117 -2.07 -10.45 -8.97
CA LYS A 117 -3.24 -11.00 -8.28
C LYS A 117 -4.52 -10.36 -8.81
N PRO A 118 -5.64 -11.11 -8.90
CA PRO A 118 -6.93 -10.53 -9.25
C PRO A 118 -7.25 -9.40 -8.28
N THR A 119 -7.64 -8.23 -8.80
CA THR A 119 -8.05 -7.11 -7.96
C THR A 119 -9.56 -7.06 -7.85
N LEU A 120 -10.08 -6.32 -6.87
CA LEU A 120 -11.52 -6.05 -6.78
C LEU A 120 -12.11 -5.46 -8.07
N ALA A 121 -11.32 -4.68 -8.81
CA ALA A 121 -11.73 -4.12 -10.09
C ALA A 121 -11.95 -5.21 -11.17
N ASP A 122 -11.27 -6.35 -11.03
CA ASP A 122 -11.39 -7.50 -11.94
C ASP A 122 -12.57 -8.42 -11.57
N SER A 123 -13.21 -8.18 -10.42
CA SER A 123 -14.35 -8.99 -9.98
C SER A 123 -15.54 -8.85 -10.95
N PRO A 124 -16.13 -9.98 -11.39
CA PRO A 124 -17.27 -9.96 -12.32
C PRO A 124 -18.49 -9.23 -11.77
N LEU A 125 -18.60 -9.04 -10.44
CA LEU A 125 -19.67 -8.28 -9.79
C LEU A 125 -19.69 -6.78 -10.12
N ARG A 126 -18.64 -6.24 -10.74
CA ARG A 126 -18.55 -4.82 -11.14
C ARG A 126 -18.62 -4.57 -12.65
N ARG A 127 -18.66 -5.62 -13.49
CA ARG A 127 -18.79 -5.51 -14.95
C ARG A 127 -20.25 -5.58 -15.45
N ALA A 128 -21.22 -5.58 -14.53
CA ALA A 128 -22.66 -5.59 -14.81
C ALA A 128 -23.30 -4.23 -14.55
#